data_AF-A0AAW2UGU6-F1
#
_entry.id   AF-A0AAW2UGU6-F1
#
_cell.length_a   1.000
_cell.length_b   1.000
_cell.length_c   1.000
_cell.angle_alpha   90.00
_cell.angle_beta   90.00
_cell.angle_gamma   90.00
#
_symmetry.space_group_name_H-M   'P 1'
#
loop_
_entity.id
_entity.type
_entity.pdbx_description
1 polymer ?
#
loop_
_entity_poly.entity_id
_entity_poly.type
_entity_poly.pdbx_seq_one_letter_code
_entity_poly.pdbx_strand_id
1 'polypeptide(L)'
;MKDCAELFDDAASQLRRSAELICVGSGEKALTDMKISDLQTWISAAMTDQETCLDGFAETGSTALDEFKLKVQKSQEYMSNTLAILNNIQSLFDKFGLTMP
;
A
#
# COMPACT_ATOMS: atom_id res chain seq x y z
N MET A 1 9.15 17.42 -11.42
CA MET A 1 7.76 17.26 -10.96
C MET A 1 7.23 16.06 -11.69
N LYS A 2 6.73 15.04 -10.97
CA LYS A 2 6.22 13.82 -11.59
C LYS A 2 4.82 14.07 -12.12
N ASP A 3 4.49 13.51 -13.28
CA ASP A 3 3.11 13.50 -13.76
C ASP A 3 2.32 12.37 -13.08
N CYS A 4 1.01 12.33 -13.32
CA CYS A 4 0.16 11.31 -12.71
C CYS A 4 0.56 9.88 -13.11
N ALA A 5 1.00 9.65 -14.35
CA ALA A 5 1.39 8.33 -14.80
C ALA A 5 2.64 7.84 -14.06
N GLU A 6 3.64 8.72 -13.90
CA GLU A 6 4.83 8.43 -13.09
C GLU A 6 4.49 8.12 -11.64
N LEU A 7 3.58 8.87 -11.01
CA LEU A 7 3.13 8.62 -9.63
C LEU A 7 2.42 7.25 -9.49
N PHE A 8 1.61 6.86 -10.47
CA PHE A 8 0.97 5.54 -10.45
C PHE A 8 1.95 4.40 -10.70
N ASP A 9 2.96 4.60 -11.56
CA ASP A 9 4.03 3.64 -11.77
C ASP A 9 4.88 3.45 -10.51
N ASP A 10 5.18 4.54 -9.78
CA ASP A 10 5.85 4.46 -8.48
C ASP A 10 5.01 3.69 -7.46
N ALA A 11 3.72 4.04 -7.32
CA ALA A 11 2.80 3.34 -6.43
C ALA A 11 2.72 1.84 -6.75
N ALA A 12 2.63 1.48 -8.04
CA ALA A 12 2.61 0.09 -8.48
C ALA A 12 3.93 -0.63 -8.16
N SER A 13 5.07 0.03 -8.36
CA SER A 13 6.40 -0.52 -8.03
C SER A 13 6.56 -0.78 -6.53
N GLN A 14 6.09 0.15 -5.70
CA GLN A 14 6.11 0.05 -4.24
C GLN A 14 5.21 -1.10 -3.73
N LEU A 15 4.01 -1.23 -4.30
CA LEU A 15 3.11 -2.35 -4.00
C LEU A 15 3.69 -3.69 -4.48
N ARG A 16 4.32 -3.74 -5.66
CA ARG A 16 5.02 -4.95 -6.14
C ARG A 16 6.14 -5.35 -5.18
N ARG A 17 6.96 -4.39 -4.75
CA ARG A 17 8.03 -4.64 -3.78
C ARG A 17 7.48 -5.16 -2.45
N SER A 18 6.34 -4.61 -2.03
CA SER A 18 5.61 -5.09 -0.85
C SER A 18 5.18 -6.55 -1.00
N ALA A 19 4.60 -6.91 -2.15
CA ALA A 19 4.21 -8.29 -2.45
C ALA A 19 5.42 -9.24 -2.50
N GLU A 20 6.56 -8.78 -3.00
CA GLU A 20 7.80 -9.58 -3.04
C GLU A 20 8.35 -9.89 -1.64
N LEU A 21 8.21 -8.99 -0.66
CA LEU A 21 8.68 -9.22 0.72
C LEU A 21 7.97 -10.37 1.43
N ILE A 22 6.67 -10.56 1.12
CA ILE A 22 5.85 -11.61 1.70
C ILE A 22 5.92 -12.93 0.92
N CYS A 23 6.37 -12.88 -0.35
CA CYS A 23 6.64 -14.06 -1.18
C CYS A 23 8.01 -14.67 -0.83
N VAL A 24 8.09 -15.37 0.30
CA VAL A 24 9.35 -15.92 0.81
C VAL A 24 9.57 -17.39 0.41
N GLY A 25 10.83 -17.78 0.28
CA GLY A 25 11.22 -19.17 0.04
C GLY A 25 10.98 -20.09 1.24
N SER A 26 11.12 -21.39 1.02
CA SER A 26 10.99 -22.39 2.09
C SER A 26 11.99 -22.12 3.22
N GLY A 27 11.49 -21.87 4.43
CA GLY A 27 12.30 -21.63 5.63
C GLY A 27 12.57 -20.16 5.95
N GLU A 28 12.18 -19.23 5.09
CA GLU A 28 12.25 -17.79 5.36
C GLU A 28 10.98 -17.26 6.05
N LYS A 29 11.15 -16.23 6.88
CA LYS A 29 10.06 -15.58 7.62
C LYS A 29 9.51 -14.40 6.81
N ALA A 30 8.22 -14.42 6.50
CA ALA A 30 7.54 -13.35 5.76
C ALA A 30 7.22 -12.12 6.62
N LEU A 31 7.02 -12.30 7.93
CA LEU A 31 6.45 -11.30 8.84
C LEU A 31 7.41 -10.93 9.97
N THR A 32 8.68 -10.68 9.65
CA THR A 32 9.62 -10.11 10.63
C THR A 32 9.32 -8.63 10.85
N ASP A 33 9.67 -8.07 12.01
CA ASP A 33 9.46 -6.66 12.33
C ASP A 33 10.02 -5.72 11.25
N MET A 34 11.20 -6.03 10.72
CA MET A 34 11.83 -5.27 9.63
C MET A 34 10.98 -5.29 8.36
N LYS A 35 10.50 -6.47 7.93
CA LYS A 35 9.66 -6.59 6.73
C LYS A 35 8.31 -5.90 6.93
N ILE A 36 7.72 -5.96 8.12
CA ILE A 36 6.48 -5.25 8.44
C ILE A 36 6.69 -3.74 8.34
N SER A 37 7.80 -3.21 8.86
CA SER A 37 8.15 -1.80 8.74
C SER A 37 8.35 -1.37 7.27
N ASP A 38 9.00 -2.19 6.46
CA ASP A 38 9.17 -1.92 5.02
C ASP A 38 7.82 -1.94 4.29
N LEU A 39 6.95 -2.91 4.58
CA LEU A 39 5.59 -3.00 4.04
C LEU A 39 4.77 -1.75 4.39
N GLN A 40 4.78 -1.33 5.66
CA GLN A 40 4.09 -0.12 6.08
C GLN A 40 4.60 1.12 5.34
N THR A 41 5.92 1.22 5.16
CA THR A 41 6.55 2.34 4.47
C THR A 41 6.13 2.40 3.00
N TRP A 42 6.25 1.30 2.26
CA TRP A 42 5.96 1.30 0.82
C TRP A 42 4.47 1.39 0.52
N ILE A 43 3.61 0.79 1.34
CA ILE A 43 2.15 0.95 1.17
C ILE A 43 1.75 2.40 1.46
N SER A 44 2.30 3.03 2.49
CA SER A 44 2.00 4.45 2.80
C SER A 44 2.53 5.39 1.71
N ALA A 45 3.70 5.09 1.14
CA ALA A 45 4.22 5.85 -0.01
C ALA A 45 3.29 5.72 -1.23
N ALA A 46 2.78 4.51 -1.51
CA ALA A 46 1.91 4.28 -2.66
C ALA A 46 0.56 5.00 -2.52
N MET A 47 0.05 5.07 -1.29
CA MET A 47 -1.11 5.90 -0.95
C MET A 47 -0.83 7.38 -1.23
N THR A 48 0.33 7.89 -0.79
CA THR A 48 0.73 9.30 -0.97
C THR A 48 0.86 9.67 -2.44
N ASP A 49 1.44 8.78 -3.26
CA ASP A 49 1.60 9.01 -4.70
C ASP A 49 0.23 9.07 -5.41
N GLN A 50 -0.70 8.19 -5.05
CA GLN A 50 -2.06 8.19 -5.59
C GLN A 50 -2.86 9.44 -5.17
N GLU A 51 -2.72 9.89 -3.93
CA GLU A 51 -3.33 11.14 -3.44
C GLU A 51 -2.77 12.35 -4.19
N THR A 52 -1.44 12.42 -4.35
CA THR A 52 -0.78 13.50 -5.08
C THR A 52 -1.25 13.59 -6.53
N CYS A 53 -1.42 12.44 -7.22
CA CYS A 53 -2.00 12.47 -8.57
C CYS A 53 -3.46 12.94 -8.52
N LEU A 54 -4.28 12.43 -7.60
CA LEU A 54 -5.70 12.80 -7.52
C LEU A 54 -5.89 14.31 -7.33
N ASP A 55 -5.08 14.93 -6.46
CA ASP A 55 -5.09 16.36 -6.23
C ASP A 55 -4.71 17.13 -7.51
N GLY A 56 -3.62 16.74 -8.18
CA GLY A 56 -3.22 17.34 -9.45
C GLY A 56 -4.24 17.13 -10.58
N PHE A 57 -4.90 15.96 -10.62
CA PHE A 57 -5.94 15.66 -11.60
C PHE A 57 -7.21 16.49 -11.36
N ALA A 58 -7.55 16.77 -10.10
CA ALA A 58 -8.70 17.62 -9.75
C ALA A 58 -8.54 19.05 -10.27
N GLU A 59 -7.31 19.57 -10.34
CA GLU A 59 -7.02 20.91 -10.89
C GLU A 59 -7.23 21.01 -12.41
N THR A 60 -7.30 19.88 -13.12
CA THR A 60 -7.46 19.87 -14.59
C THR A 60 -8.87 20.25 -15.06
N GLY A 61 -9.88 20.17 -14.19
CA GLY A 61 -11.28 20.35 -14.56
C GLY A 61 -11.83 19.23 -15.48
N SER A 62 -11.18 18.07 -15.51
CA SER A 62 -11.58 16.92 -16.32
C SER A 62 -12.98 16.39 -15.93
N THR A 63 -13.80 16.06 -16.92
CA THR A 63 -15.11 15.40 -16.69
C THR A 63 -14.97 13.97 -16.17
N ALA A 64 -13.77 13.39 -16.23
CA ALA A 64 -13.47 12.06 -15.71
C ALA A 64 -13.08 12.06 -14.22
N LEU A 65 -13.07 13.21 -13.54
CA LEU A 65 -12.61 13.35 -12.15
C LEU A 65 -13.34 12.41 -11.19
N ASP A 66 -14.67 12.30 -11.28
CA ASP A 66 -15.45 11.45 -10.38
C ASP A 66 -15.14 9.96 -10.57
N GLU A 67 -15.04 9.50 -11.83
CA GLU A 67 -14.68 8.12 -12.13
C GLU A 67 -13.26 7.80 -11.66
N PHE A 68 -12.33 8.73 -11.90
CA PHE A 68 -10.95 8.60 -11.47
C PHE A 68 -10.86 8.51 -9.94
N LYS A 69 -11.51 9.43 -9.23
CA LYS A 69 -11.58 9.47 -7.77
C LYS A 69 -12.12 8.16 -7.18
N LEU A 70 -13.19 7.61 -7.75
CA LEU A 70 -13.76 6.33 -7.28
C LEU A 70 -12.75 5.17 -7.41
N LYS A 71 -12.00 5.11 -8.50
CA LYS A 71 -10.96 4.08 -8.70
C LYS A 71 -9.81 4.25 -7.72
N VAL A 72 -9.35 5.49 -7.51
CA VAL A 72 -8.30 5.80 -6.52
C VAL A 72 -8.76 5.44 -5.12
N GLN A 73 -9.96 5.84 -4.71
CA GLN A 73 -10.50 5.53 -3.38
C GLN A 73 -10.56 4.03 -3.12
N LYS A 74 -11.02 3.23 -4.09
CA LYS A 74 -11.03 1.76 -3.94
C LYS A 74 -9.63 1.18 -3.73
N SER A 75 -8.63 1.71 -4.44
CA SER A 75 -7.22 1.33 -4.26
C SER A 75 -6.70 1.71 -2.86
N GLN A 76 -7.01 2.93 -2.42
CA GLN A 76 -6.69 3.43 -1.08
C GLN A 76 -7.31 2.57 0.04
N GLU A 77 -8.55 2.11 -0.13
CA GLU A 77 -9.21 1.22 0.82
C GLU A 77 -8.46 -0.12 0.98
N TYR A 78 -8.00 -0.72 -0.12
CA TYR A 78 -7.19 -1.95 -0.03
C TYR A 78 -5.86 -1.73 0.70
N MET A 79 -5.18 -0.61 0.42
CA MET A 79 -3.94 -0.25 1.09
C MET A 79 -4.15 0.04 2.58
N SER A 80 -5.19 0.81 2.92
CA SER A 80 -5.57 1.12 4.30
C SER A 80 -5.94 -0.14 5.11
N ASN A 81 -6.73 -1.05 4.52
CA ASN A 81 -7.05 -2.34 5.13
C ASN A 81 -5.78 -3.16 5.40
N THR A 82 -4.83 -3.16 4.47
CA THR A 82 -3.54 -3.85 4.63
C THR A 82 -2.71 -3.24 5.75
N LEU A 83 -2.61 -1.90 5.80
CA LEU A 83 -1.93 -1.20 6.90
C LEU A 83 -2.59 -1.48 8.25
N ALA A 84 -3.92 -1.55 8.32
CA ALA A 84 -4.63 -1.90 9.54
C ALA A 84 -4.27 -3.31 10.04
N ILE A 85 -4.14 -4.27 9.12
CA ILE A 85 -3.66 -5.62 9.45
C ILE A 85 -2.23 -5.59 9.98
N LEU A 86 -1.31 -4.91 9.28
CA LEU A 86 0.09 -4.81 9.66
C LEU A 86 0.27 -4.15 11.04
N ASN A 87 -0.46 -3.06 11.29
CA ASN A 87 -0.42 -2.34 12.56
C ASN A 87 -0.94 -3.17 13.76
N ASN A 88 -1.78 -4.17 13.49
CA ASN A 88 -2.38 -5.01 14.53
C ASN A 88 -1.86 -6.45 14.49
N ILE A 89 -0.80 -6.72 13.73
CA ILE A 89 -0.40 -8.09 13.41
C ILE A 89 0.01 -8.87 14.66
N GLN A 90 0.72 -8.25 15.60
CA GLN A 90 1.05 -8.88 16.89
C GLN A 90 -0.21 -9.30 17.65
N SER A 91 -1.21 -8.42 17.76
CA SER A 91 -2.47 -8.71 18.43
C SER A 91 -3.25 -9.85 17.74
N LEU A 92 -3.17 -9.92 16.41
CA LEU A 92 -3.78 -11.02 15.65
C LEU A 92 -3.10 -12.34 15.98
N PHE A 93 -1.76 -12.39 15.98
CA PHE A 93 -1.02 -13.60 16.35
C PHE A 93 -1.38 -14.07 17.76
N ASP A 94 -1.38 -13.16 18.73
CA ASP A 94 -1.74 -13.48 20.13
C ASP A 94 -3.16 -14.06 20.23
N LYS A 95 -4.13 -13.47 19.53
CA LYS A 95 -5.53 -13.94 19.49
C LYS A 95 -5.67 -15.35 18.92
N PHE A 96 -4.82 -15.73 17.97
CA PHE A 96 -4.83 -17.06 17.37
C PHE A 96 -3.89 -18.06 18.07
N GLY A 97 -3.24 -17.66 19.17
CA GLY A 97 -2.28 -18.50 19.88
C GLY A 97 -1.02 -18.79 19.07
N LEU A 98 -0.67 -17.88 18.15
CA LEU A 98 0.54 -17.94 17.32
C LEU A 98 1.62 -17.03 17.90
N THR A 99 2.88 -17.30 17.55
CA THR A 99 4.01 -16.44 17.90
C THR A 99 4.57 -15.80 16.64
N MET A 100 4.74 -14.48 16.69
CA MET A 100 5.37 -13.73 15.59
C MET A 100 6.79 -14.28 15.34
N PRO A 101 7.18 -14.49 14.07
CA PRO A 101 8.45 -15.10 13.72
C PRO A 101 9.67 -14.23 14.06
#